data_AF-A0AAU2JCU0-F1
#
_entry.id   AF-A0AAU2JCU0-F1
#
_cell.length_a   1.000
_cell.length_b   1.000
_cell.length_c   1.000
_cell.angle_alpha   90.00
_cell.angle_beta   90.00
_cell.angle_gamma   90.00
#
_symmetry.space_group_name_H-M   'P 1'
#
loop_
_entity.id
_entity.type
_entity.pdbx_description
1 polymer ?
#
loop_
_entity_poly.entity_id
_entity_poly.type
_entity_poly.pdbx_seq_one_letter_code
_entity_poly.pdbx_strand_id
1 'polypeptide(L)'
;MAYGHKTEHWLRVRAQVVPHAARGRSNACVAQETGLHLDTVRRWRGRFAEQGLPGLKDRQRRGRPPVFTPLQVAEVKALARPHRSPRMVSAAILVHDPDCGWPTCGAACCTTSKDHSVDPLAAGLGRSPPP
;
A
#
# COMPACT_ATOMS: atom_id res chain seq x y z
N MET A 1 -7.23 17.42 -12.52
CA MET A 1 -6.03 16.54 -12.53
C MET A 1 -5.45 16.53 -11.12
N ALA A 2 -5.63 15.46 -10.35
CA ALA A 2 -5.18 15.40 -8.96
C ALA A 2 -3.76 14.78 -8.91
N TYR A 3 -2.76 15.62 -8.69
CA TYR A 3 -1.41 15.16 -8.38
C TYR A 3 -1.36 14.87 -6.88
N GLY A 4 -1.32 13.60 -6.48
CA GLY A 4 -1.25 13.23 -5.06
C GLY A 4 -0.07 13.88 -4.36
N HIS A 5 -0.21 14.18 -3.06
CA HIS A 5 0.75 14.92 -2.22
C HIS A 5 2.22 14.43 -2.29
N LYS A 6 2.46 13.20 -2.76
CA LYS A 6 3.81 12.70 -3.06
C LYS A 6 4.52 13.58 -4.10
N THR A 7 3.80 14.15 -5.07
CA THR A 7 4.37 14.92 -6.18
C THR A 7 5.04 16.22 -5.69
N GLU A 8 4.42 16.92 -4.73
CA GLU A 8 4.93 18.18 -4.17
C GLU A 8 6.18 17.95 -3.31
N HIS A 9 6.15 16.93 -2.44
CA HIS A 9 7.31 16.56 -1.64
C HIS A 9 8.52 16.21 -2.51
N TRP A 10 8.32 15.36 -3.52
CA TRP A 10 9.40 14.98 -4.43
C TRP A 10 9.90 16.15 -5.27
N LEU A 11 9.04 17.10 -5.66
CA LEU A 11 9.47 18.30 -6.36
C LEU A 11 10.39 19.15 -5.47
N ARG A 12 10.05 19.33 -4.20
CA ARG A 12 10.88 20.03 -3.22
C ARG A 12 12.25 19.39 -3.07
N VAL A 13 12.30 18.06 -2.91
CA VAL A 13 13.54 17.29 -2.78
C VAL A 13 14.44 17.45 -4.02
N ARG A 14 13.86 17.40 -5.22
CA ARG A 14 14.60 17.59 -6.47
C ARG A 14 15.12 19.02 -6.63
N ALA A 15 14.32 20.01 -6.23
CA ALA A 15 14.70 21.42 -6.31
C ALA A 15 15.88 21.77 -5.41
N GLN A 16 16.06 21.08 -4.27
CA GLN A 16 17.22 21.26 -3.40
C GLN A 16 18.55 21.01 -4.12
N VAL A 17 18.59 20.11 -5.10
CA VAL A 17 19.80 19.82 -5.89
C VAL A 17 20.30 21.05 -6.67
N VAL A 18 19.39 21.94 -7.09
CA VAL A 18 19.70 23.06 -8.00
C VAL A 18 20.57 24.13 -7.35
N PRO A 19 20.26 24.67 -6.15
CA PRO A 19 21.13 25.62 -5.45
C PRO A 19 22.54 25.08 -5.19
N HIS A 20 22.69 23.81 -4.81
CA HIS A 20 24.01 23.21 -4.58
C HIS A 20 24.79 23.08 -5.90
N ALA A 21 24.11 22.75 -7.00
CA ALA A 21 24.71 22.72 -8.33
C ALA A 21 25.14 24.12 -8.82
N ALA A 22 24.33 25.15 -8.55
CA ALA A 22 24.64 26.54 -8.89
C ALA A 22 25.86 27.07 -8.13
N ARG A 23 26.10 26.57 -6.91
CA ARG A 23 27.31 26.85 -6.11
C ARG A 23 28.54 26.06 -6.57
N GLY A 24 28.47 25.33 -7.69
CA GLY A 24 29.60 24.57 -8.24
C GLY A 24 29.98 23.32 -7.43
N ARG A 25 29.14 22.85 -6.50
CA ARG A 25 29.48 21.70 -5.66
C ARG A 25 29.52 20.40 -6.46
N SER A 26 30.37 19.47 -6.03
CA SER A 26 30.48 18.14 -6.63
C SER A 26 29.22 17.30 -6.38
N ASN A 27 28.91 16.37 -7.28
CA ASN A 27 27.73 15.51 -7.15
C ASN A 27 27.71 14.69 -5.86
N ALA A 28 28.89 14.26 -5.38
CA ALA A 28 29.03 13.50 -4.14
C ALA A 28 28.68 14.35 -2.91
N CYS A 29 29.14 15.60 -2.87
CA CYS A 29 28.80 16.54 -1.80
C CYS A 29 27.29 16.82 -1.77
N VAL A 30 26.68 17.09 -2.94
CA VAL A 30 25.23 17.30 -3.03
C VAL A 30 24.44 16.07 -2.59
N ALA A 31 24.89 14.87 -2.95
CA ALA A 31 24.26 13.61 -2.54
C ALA A 31 24.26 13.44 -1.01
N GLN A 32 25.38 13.73 -0.35
CA GLN A 32 25.48 13.69 1.11
C GLN A 32 24.59 14.73 1.77
N GLU A 33 24.58 15.97 1.28
CA GLU A 33 23.79 17.07 1.86
C GLU A 33 22.28 16.88 1.69
N THR A 34 21.84 16.28 0.58
CA THR A 34 20.41 16.06 0.28
C THR A 34 19.90 14.67 0.68
N GLY A 35 20.79 13.76 1.09
CA GLY A 35 20.44 12.36 1.36
C GLY A 35 19.99 11.58 0.12
N LEU A 36 20.32 12.06 -1.08
CA LEU A 36 19.95 11.44 -2.34
C LEU A 36 21.08 10.56 -2.88
N HIS A 37 20.72 9.50 -3.60
CA HIS A 37 21.72 8.70 -4.32
C HIS A 37 22.44 9.53 -5.39
N LEU A 38 23.73 9.26 -5.62
CA LEU A 38 24.58 9.99 -6.56
C LEU A 38 23.98 10.03 -7.97
N ASP A 39 23.43 8.92 -8.46
CA ASP A 39 22.83 8.84 -9.79
C ASP A 39 21.54 9.66 -9.91
N THR A 40 20.81 9.80 -8.80
CA THR A 40 19.63 10.66 -8.73
C THR A 40 20.05 12.12 -8.89
N VAL A 41 21.11 12.54 -8.20
CA VAL A 41 21.68 13.89 -8.32
C VAL A 41 22.17 14.15 -9.75
N ARG A 42 22.95 13.22 -10.33
CA ARG A 42 23.43 13.30 -11.72
C ARG A 42 22.28 13.48 -12.71
N ARG A 43 21.24 12.65 -12.58
CA ARG A 43 20.04 12.70 -13.43
C ARG A 43 19.34 14.05 -13.34
N TRP A 44 19.11 14.58 -12.14
CA TRP A 44 18.39 15.85 -11.98
C TRP A 44 19.21 17.04 -12.43
N ARG A 45 20.53 17.05 -12.18
CA ARG A 45 21.42 18.08 -12.70
C ARG A 45 21.46 18.10 -14.23
N GLY A 46 21.59 16.93 -14.86
CA GLY A 46 21.54 16.83 -16.33
C GLY A 46 20.22 17.36 -16.89
N ARG A 47 19.09 16.94 -16.33
CA ARG A 47 17.77 17.43 -16.74
C ARG A 47 17.60 18.94 -16.53
N PHE A 48 18.10 19.48 -15.44
CA PHE A 48 18.04 20.91 -15.17
C PHE A 48 18.91 21.70 -16.17
N ALA A 49 20.09 21.18 -16.51
CA ALA A 49 20.97 21.81 -17.50
C ALA A 49 20.34 21.83 -18.91
N GLU A 50 19.60 20.77 -19.29
CA GLU A 50 18.94 20.67 -20.60
C GLU A 50 17.64 21.48 -20.69
N GLN A 51 16.80 21.41 -19.65
CA GLN A 51 15.38 21.82 -19.72
C GLN A 51 15.01 22.86 -18.66
N GLY A 52 15.93 23.27 -17.77
CA GLY A 52 15.67 24.20 -16.68
C GLY A 52 14.64 23.68 -15.67
N LEU A 53 13.79 24.59 -15.16
CA LEU A 53 12.71 24.27 -14.23
C LEU A 53 11.72 23.19 -14.74
N PRO A 54 11.31 23.17 -16.02
CA PRO A 54 10.55 22.06 -16.60
C PRO A 54 11.17 20.67 -16.40
N GLY A 55 12.51 20.57 -16.40
CA GLY A 55 13.24 19.31 -16.25
C GLY A 55 13.09 18.64 -14.87
N LEU A 56 12.64 19.39 -13.85
CA LEU A 56 12.42 18.89 -12.49
C LEU A 56 11.01 18.32 -12.26
N LYS A 57 10.07 18.64 -13.16
CA LYS A 57 8.70 18.13 -13.07
C LYS A 57 8.67 16.62 -13.22
N ASP A 58 7.71 15.98 -12.56
CA ASP A 58 7.51 14.55 -12.74
C ASP A 58 7.04 14.30 -14.17
N ARG A 59 7.77 13.45 -14.90
CA ARG A 59 7.33 13.02 -16.22
C ARG A 59 6.23 11.99 -16.05
N GLN A 60 5.22 12.07 -16.90
CA GLN A 60 4.18 11.06 -16.95
C GLN A 60 4.83 9.70 -17.19
N ARG A 61 4.80 8.86 -16.15
CA ARG A 61 5.28 7.49 -16.28
C ARG A 61 4.32 6.79 -17.23
N ARG A 62 4.83 6.34 -18.37
CA ARG A 62 4.12 5.35 -19.19
C ARG A 62 4.09 4.08 -18.37
N GLY A 63 3.07 3.95 -17.54
CA GLY A 63 2.81 2.72 -16.80
C GLY A 63 2.56 1.58 -17.79
N ARG A 64 2.53 0.35 -17.28
CA ARG A 64 2.08 -0.79 -18.08
C ARG A 64 0.70 -0.45 -18.66
N PRO A 65 0.50 -0.56 -19.99
CA PRO A 65 -0.81 -0.34 -20.58
C PRO A 65 -1.85 -1.19 -19.85
N PRO A 66 -3.03 -0.62 -19.51
CA PRO A 66 -4.06 -1.37 -18.83
C PRO A 66 -4.50 -2.54 -19.72
N VAL A 67 -4.44 -3.77 -19.19
CA VAL A 67 -4.85 -4.99 -19.89
C VAL A 67 -6.37 -5.18 -19.81
N PHE A 68 -7.00 -4.64 -18.76
CA PHE A 68 -8.44 -4.77 -18.51
C PHE A 68 -9.19 -3.54 -18.99
N THR A 69 -10.41 -3.75 -19.48
CA THR A 69 -11.32 -2.66 -19.83
C THR A 69 -11.77 -1.91 -18.57
N PRO A 70 -12.17 -0.63 -18.69
CA PRO A 70 -12.67 0.14 -17.55
C PRO A 70 -13.83 -0.55 -16.80
N LEU A 71 -14.71 -1.26 -17.54
CA LEU A 71 -15.81 -2.03 -16.97
C LEU A 71 -15.31 -3.21 -16.13
N GLN A 72 -14.37 -4.00 -16.64
CA GLN A 72 -13.78 -5.12 -15.89
C GLN A 72 -13.09 -4.63 -14.61
N VAL A 73 -12.39 -3.49 -14.67
CA VAL A 73 -11.78 -2.90 -13.48
C VAL A 73 -12.83 -2.43 -12.47
N ALA A 74 -13.94 -1.86 -12.94
CA ALA A 74 -15.04 -1.42 -12.07
C ALA A 74 -15.73 -2.60 -11.39
N GLU A 75 -15.98 -3.67 -12.13
CA GLU A 75 -16.57 -4.92 -11.62
C GLU A 75 -15.67 -5.58 -10.58
N VAL A 76 -14.39 -5.76 -10.88
CA VAL A 76 -13.42 -6.31 -9.91
C VAL A 76 -13.30 -5.43 -8.67
N LYS A 77 -13.33 -4.10 -8.81
CA LYS A 77 -13.35 -3.19 -7.65
C LYS A 77 -14.62 -3.29 -6.82
N ALA A 78 -15.77 -3.51 -7.46
CA ALA A 78 -17.05 -3.69 -6.78
C ALA A 78 -17.07 -5.02 -6.01
N LEU A 79 -16.57 -6.10 -6.62
CA LEU A 79 -16.43 -7.42 -6.00
C LEU A 79 -15.43 -7.42 -4.85
N ALA A 80 -14.27 -6.78 -5.02
CA ALA A 80 -13.21 -6.75 -4.01
C ALA A 80 -13.56 -5.87 -2.80
N ARG A 81 -14.55 -4.98 -2.93
CA ARG A 81 -15.02 -4.19 -1.80
C ARG A 81 -15.83 -5.10 -0.88
N PRO A 82 -15.41 -5.30 0.39
CA PRO A 82 -16.23 -6.04 1.33
C PRO A 82 -17.59 -5.34 1.42
N HIS A 83 -18.67 -6.11 1.27
CA HIS A 83 -20.00 -5.60 1.55
C HIS A 83 -19.96 -5.07 2.98
N ARG A 84 -20.25 -3.78 3.14
CA ARG A 84 -20.46 -3.21 4.47
C ARG A 84 -21.70 -3.91 4.99
N SER A 85 -21.54 -4.96 5.80
CA SER A 85 -22.68 -5.53 6.49
C SER A 85 -23.36 -4.37 7.21
N PRO A 86 -24.68 -4.18 7.02
CA PRO A 86 -25.41 -3.27 7.88
C PRO A 86 -25.29 -3.87 9.28
N ARG A 87 -24.46 -3.28 10.13
CA ARG A 87 -24.42 -3.64 11.54
C ARG A 87 -25.85 -3.53 12.08
N MET A 88 -26.42 -4.67 12.46
CA MET A 88 -27.58 -4.85 13.35
C MET A 88 -28.71 -3.82 13.22
N VAL A 89 -29.73 -4.15 12.43
CA VAL A 89 -31.09 -4.07 12.95
C VAL A 89 -31.44 -5.49 13.34
N SER A 90 -31.52 -5.75 14.65
CA SER A 90 -31.83 -7.06 15.21
C SER A 90 -33.19 -7.53 14.71
N ALA A 91 -33.21 -8.41 13.70
CA ALA A 91 -34.31 -9.34 13.52
C ALA A 91 -34.00 -10.53 14.42
N ALA A 92 -34.42 -10.42 15.69
CA ALA A 92 -34.57 -11.58 16.55
C ALA A 92 -35.66 -12.47 15.92
N ILE A 93 -35.25 -13.35 15.00
CA ILE A 93 -36.02 -14.56 14.74
C ILE A 93 -35.51 -15.55 15.78
N LEU A 94 -36.26 -15.64 16.89
CA LEU A 94 -36.13 -16.76 17.81
C LEU A 94 -36.40 -18.03 16.99
N VAL A 95 -35.34 -18.78 16.68
CA VAL A 95 -35.50 -20.19 16.32
C VAL A 95 -35.78 -20.91 17.63
N HIS A 96 -37.06 -21.15 17.90
CA HIS A 96 -37.46 -22.13 18.90
C HIS A 96 -37.30 -23.50 18.22
N ASP A 97 -36.28 -24.24 18.61
CA ASP A 97 -36.06 -25.61 18.18
C ASP A 97 -36.82 -26.55 19.14
N PRO A 98 -37.91 -27.21 18.69
CA PRO A 98 -38.73 -28.07 19.56
C PRO A 98 -38.09 -29.43 19.85
N ASP A 99 -36.89 -29.74 19.33
CA ASP A 99 -36.23 -31.05 19.51
C ASP A 99 -35.05 -31.00 20.49
N CYS A 100 -34.83 -29.88 21.19
CA CYS A 100 -33.83 -29.76 22.25
C CYS A 100 -34.26 -30.51 23.54
N GLY A 101 -34.17 -31.83 23.51
CA GLY A 101 -34.44 -32.74 24.62
C GLY A 101 -33.31 -32.85 25.65
N TRP A 102 -32.80 -31.73 26.20
CA TRP A 102 -31.89 -31.77 27.36
C TRP A 102 -32.37 -30.91 28.53
N PRO A 103 -32.59 -31.51 29.72
CA PRO A 103 -32.79 -30.75 30.94
C PRO A 103 -31.43 -30.23 31.42
N THR A 104 -31.37 -28.97 31.86
CA THR A 104 -30.20 -28.31 32.50
C THR A 104 -29.09 -27.76 31.61
N CYS A 105 -29.38 -26.85 30.68
CA CYS A 105 -28.38 -25.88 30.23
C CYS A 105 -28.94 -24.46 30.29
N GLY A 106 -28.92 -23.89 31.50
CA GLY A 106 -29.29 -22.50 31.75
C GLY A 106 -28.22 -21.55 31.21
N ALA A 107 -28.60 -20.74 30.23
CA ALA A 107 -28.18 -19.35 29.97
C ALA A 107 -26.69 -18.96 29.86
N ALA A 108 -25.71 -19.88 29.87
CA ALA A 108 -24.29 -19.51 29.94
C ALA A 108 -23.40 -19.92 28.74
N CYS A 109 -23.94 -20.49 27.65
CA CYS A 109 -23.09 -21.05 26.59
C CYS A 109 -22.90 -20.15 25.35
N CYS A 110 -23.55 -18.98 25.27
CA CYS A 110 -23.57 -18.20 24.02
C CYS A 110 -22.33 -17.31 23.79
N THR A 111 -21.40 -17.17 24.74
CA THR A 111 -20.34 -16.15 24.62
C THR A 111 -18.98 -16.57 25.14
N THR A 112 -18.48 -17.77 24.83
CA THR A 112 -17.02 -17.97 24.66
C THR A 112 -16.73 -19.29 23.96
N SER A 113 -16.29 -19.23 22.70
CA SER A 113 -15.25 -20.16 22.26
C SER A 113 -14.28 -19.39 21.38
N LYS A 114 -13.23 -18.95 22.08
CA LYS A 114 -12.01 -18.38 21.58
C LYS A 114 -11.00 -19.54 21.62
N ASP A 115 -10.31 -19.74 20.51
CA ASP A 115 -9.16 -20.64 20.35
C ASP A 115 -9.38 -22.14 20.65
N HIS A 116 -9.58 -22.92 19.58
CA HIS A 116 -9.00 -24.26 19.51
C HIS A 116 -8.18 -24.40 18.23
N SER A 117 -6.87 -24.30 18.45
CA SER A 117 -5.78 -24.78 17.62
C SER A 117 -6.00 -26.24 17.19
N VAL A 118 -5.82 -26.54 15.90
CA VAL A 118 -5.18 -27.78 15.41
C VAL A 118 -4.61 -27.52 14.00
N ASP A 119 -3.32 -27.19 13.95
CA ASP A 119 -2.47 -27.52 12.80
C ASP A 119 -1.85 -28.91 13.07
N PRO A 120 -1.86 -29.82 12.09
CA PRO A 120 -0.64 -30.59 11.89
C PRO A 120 -0.39 -30.90 10.40
N LEU A 121 0.39 -30.04 9.72
CA LEU A 121 1.26 -30.52 8.63
C LEU A 121 2.47 -29.61 8.43
N ALA A 122 3.36 -29.60 9.43
CA ALA A 122 4.75 -29.21 9.22
C ALA A 122 5.57 -30.46 8.86
N ALA A 123 6.16 -30.48 7.67
CA ALA A 123 7.29 -31.34 7.32
C ALA A 123 8.22 -30.60 6.35
N GLY A 124 9.53 -30.75 6.56
CA GLY A 124 10.67 -29.96 6.07
C GLY A 124 10.73 -29.71 4.56
N LEU A 125 11.50 -28.75 4.03
CA LEU A 125 12.95 -28.53 4.19
C LEU A 125 13.25 -27.04 3.91
N GLY A 126 14.00 -26.31 4.75
CA GLY A 126 15.46 -26.23 4.67
C GLY A 126 15.95 -25.06 3.78
N ARG A 127 16.07 -23.84 4.31
CA ARG A 127 16.77 -22.71 3.66
C ARG A 127 17.85 -22.15 4.59
N SER A 128 19.11 -22.22 4.16
CA SER A 128 20.20 -21.40 4.72
C SER A 128 20.09 -19.94 4.24
N PRO A 129 20.44 -18.95 5.07
CA PRO A 129 20.53 -17.54 4.65
C PRO A 129 21.89 -17.22 3.98
N PRO A 130 21.93 -16.34 2.96
CA PRO A 130 23.16 -15.87 2.32
C PRO A 130 23.83 -14.69 3.11
N PRO A 131 25.09 -14.32 2.79
CA PRO A 131 26.02 -13.66 3.73
C PRO A 131 25.73 -12.19 4.04
#